data_AF-A0A928QP24-F1
#
_entry.id   AF-A0A928QP24-F1
#
_cell.length_a   1.000
_cell.length_b   1.000
_cell.length_c   1.000
_cell.angle_alpha   90.00
_cell.angle_beta   90.00
_cell.angle_gamma   90.00
#
_symmetry.space_group_name_H-M   'P 1'
#
loop_
_entity.id
_entity.type
_entity.pdbx_description
1 polymer ?
#
loop_
_entity_poly.entity_id
_entity_poly.type
_entity_poly.pdbx_seq_one_letter_code
_entity_poly.pdbx_strand_id
1 'polypeptide(L)'
;MRTIRNLISTEKKVYILLKDQATQYRFMSDALREGIGYGDGVSVADRPVEDIMALQPNGTICFLGWAGHMCYHVSKNTAFRIDYDKYTTGAEDYFIPDNL
;
A
#
# COMPACT_ATOMS: atom_id res chain seq x y z
N MET A 1 5.72 16.34 2.21
CA MET A 1 5.85 14.96 1.68
C MET A 1 4.85 14.11 2.43
N ARG A 2 3.96 13.40 1.73
CA ARG A 2 2.97 12.53 2.38
C ARG A 2 3.66 11.24 2.84
N THR A 3 3.26 10.71 4.00
CA THR A 3 3.87 9.51 4.64
C THR A 3 2.92 8.32 4.58
N ILE A 4 3.43 7.10 4.72
CA ILE A 4 2.56 5.92 4.78
C ILE A 4 1.64 6.01 6.00
N ARG A 5 2.13 6.53 7.14
CA ARG A 5 1.32 6.81 8.33
C ARG A 5 0.14 7.73 8.07
N ASN A 6 0.23 8.68 7.14
CA ASN A 6 -0.92 9.52 6.78
C ASN A 6 -2.05 8.75 6.11
N LEU A 7 -1.79 7.54 5.58
CA LEU A 7 -2.79 6.63 5.04
C LEU A 7 -3.44 5.75 6.12
N ILE A 8 -2.86 5.68 7.32
CA ILE A 8 -3.43 4.97 8.49
C ILE A 8 -4.51 5.86 9.12
N SER A 9 -5.55 6.18 8.35
CA SER A 9 -6.58 7.14 8.80
C SER A 9 -8.00 6.64 8.59
N THR A 10 -8.19 5.35 8.30
CA THR A 10 -9.51 4.84 7.91
C THR A 10 -9.74 3.47 8.50
N GLU A 11 -10.95 3.21 9.00
CA GLU A 11 -11.42 1.85 9.34
C GLU A 11 -11.29 0.86 8.17
N LYS A 12 -11.01 1.38 6.97
CA LYS A 12 -10.80 0.64 5.73
C LYS A 12 -9.32 0.37 5.49
N LYS A 13 -9.06 -0.80 4.90
CA LYS A 13 -7.80 -1.16 4.29
C LYS A 13 -7.49 -0.24 3.09
N VAL A 14 -6.20 -0.01 2.84
CA VAL A 14 -5.70 0.72 1.67
C VAL A 14 -4.88 -0.23 0.80
N TYR A 15 -5.22 -0.33 -0.48
CA TYR A 15 -4.38 -0.95 -1.50
C TYR A 15 -3.44 0.08 -2.10
N ILE A 16 -2.18 -0.29 -2.24
CA ILE A 16 -1.09 0.58 -2.66
C ILE A 16 -0.48 -0.03 -3.91
N LEU A 17 -0.67 0.64 -5.04
CA LEU A 17 -0.07 0.25 -6.33
C LEU A 17 1.38 0.73 -6.39
N LEU A 18 2.28 -0.21 -6.66
CA LEU A 18 3.72 -0.04 -6.79
C LEU A 18 4.12 -0.39 -8.23
N LYS A 19 3.95 0.58 -9.14
CA LYS A 19 3.97 0.38 -10.60
C LYS A 19 5.26 -0.19 -11.18
N ASP A 20 6.37 0.04 -10.51
CA ASP A 20 7.70 -0.38 -10.93
C ASP A 20 8.59 -0.67 -9.71
N GLN A 21 9.76 -1.25 -10.01
CA GLN A 21 10.73 -1.65 -9.00
C GLN A 21 11.25 -0.46 -8.18
N ALA A 22 11.35 0.74 -8.76
CA ALA A 22 11.78 1.93 -8.04
C ALA A 22 10.76 2.36 -6.99
N THR A 23 9.48 2.33 -7.35
CA THR A 23 8.34 2.62 -6.47
C THR A 23 8.24 1.58 -5.36
N GLN A 24 8.49 0.30 -5.68
CA GLN A 24 8.58 -0.78 -4.70
C GLN A 24 9.69 -0.54 -3.67
N TYR A 25 10.93 -0.27 -4.11
CA TYR A 25 12.04 0.01 -3.19
C TYR A 25 11.78 1.23 -2.32
N ARG A 26 11.21 2.30 -2.91
CA ARG A 26 10.84 3.50 -2.17
C ARG A 26 9.83 3.18 -1.07
N PHE A 27 8.77 2.46 -1.39
CA PHE A 27 7.75 2.07 -0.42
C PHE A 27 8.34 1.28 0.75
N MET A 28 9.19 0.30 0.47
CA MET A 28 9.83 -0.51 1.52
C MET A 28 10.79 0.32 2.38
N SER A 29 11.56 1.23 1.76
CA SER A 29 12.44 2.16 2.48
C SER A 29 11.64 3.11 3.38
N ASP A 30 10.52 3.63 2.89
CA ASP A 30 9.63 4.51 3.64
C ASP A 30 8.96 3.76 4.79
N ALA A 31 8.47 2.54 4.55
CA ALA A 31 7.90 1.69 5.58
C ALA A 31 8.91 1.39 6.70
N LEU A 32 10.13 1.01 6.33
CA LEU A 32 11.22 0.76 7.29
C LEU A 32 11.54 2.01 8.12
N ARG A 33 11.68 3.17 7.46
CA ARG A 33 11.95 4.46 8.11
C ARG A 33 10.82 4.87 9.07
N GLU A 34 9.58 4.57 8.71
CA GLU A 34 8.40 4.89 9.51
C GLU A 34 8.12 3.83 10.61
N GLY A 35 8.90 2.75 10.68
CA GLY A 35 8.71 1.65 11.63
C GLY A 35 7.46 0.81 11.35
N ILE A 36 7.01 0.78 10.10
CA ILE A 36 5.87 0.00 9.63
C ILE A 36 6.37 -1.40 9.23
N GLY A 37 5.72 -2.43 9.76
CA GLY A 37 6.07 -3.83 9.55
C GLY A 37 4.89 -4.69 9.15
N TYR A 38 5.15 -5.98 8.98
CA TYR A 38 4.11 -6.98 8.82
C TYR A 38 3.42 -7.25 10.16
N GLY A 39 2.16 -7.70 10.14
CA GLY A 39 1.40 -8.00 11.36
C GLY A 39 1.95 -9.17 12.19
N ASP A 40 2.85 -9.97 11.63
CA ASP A 40 3.59 -11.04 12.32
C ASP A 40 4.92 -10.56 12.92
N GLY A 41 5.23 -9.27 12.85
CA GLY A 41 6.43 -8.67 13.42
C GLY A 41 7.71 -8.86 12.59
N VAL A 42 7.63 -9.48 11.40
CA VAL A 42 8.78 -9.59 10.50
C VAL A 42 9.08 -8.23 9.86
N SER A 43 10.37 -7.93 9.68
CA SER A 43 10.82 -6.69 9.04
C SER A 43 10.41 -6.64 7.58
N VAL A 44 10.13 -5.43 7.09
CA VAL A 44 9.92 -5.17 5.65
C VAL A 44 11.16 -5.47 4.82
N ALA A 45 12.36 -5.38 5.40
CA ALA A 45 13.61 -5.68 4.70
C ALA A 45 13.81 -7.19 4.41
N ASP A 46 13.09 -8.06 5.12
CA ASP A 46 13.30 -9.51 5.08
C ASP A 46 12.36 -10.25 4.13
N ARG A 47 11.51 -9.51 3.38
CA ARG A 47 10.52 -10.10 2.49
C ARG A 47 10.52 -9.45 1.11
N PRO A 48 10.13 -10.19 0.05
CA PRO A 48 9.90 -9.60 -1.26
C PRO A 48 8.80 -8.53 -1.20
N VAL A 49 8.62 -7.77 -2.27
CA VAL A 49 7.56 -6.77 -2.42
C VAL A 49 6.81 -7.06 -3.71
N GLU A 50 5.47 -7.00 -3.65
CA GLU A 50 4.60 -7.20 -4.81
C GLU A 50 4.30 -5.87 -5.51
N ASP A 51 3.71 -5.91 -6.70
CA ASP A 51 3.20 -4.73 -7.42
C ASP A 51 2.00 -4.09 -6.73
N ILE A 52 1.30 -4.82 -5.85
CA ILE A 52 0.24 -4.28 -5.01
C ILE A 52 0.44 -4.75 -3.57
N MET A 53 0.59 -3.79 -2.67
CA MET A 53 0.65 -4.05 -1.22
C MET A 53 -0.63 -3.56 -0.55
N ALA A 54 -0.94 -4.11 0.62
CA ALA A 54 -2.04 -3.65 1.45
C ALA A 54 -1.53 -3.03 2.75
N LEU A 55 -2.07 -1.87 3.11
CA LEU A 55 -1.93 -1.26 4.44
C LEU A 55 -3.23 -1.48 5.21
N GLN A 56 -3.11 -2.12 6.36
CA GLN A 56 -4.23 -2.44 7.24
C GLN A 56 -4.53 -1.25 8.17
N PRO A 57 -5.77 -1.12 8.68
CA PRO A 57 -6.14 -0.07 9.62
C PRO A 57 -5.28 -0.02 10.90
N ASN A 58 -4.71 -1.16 11.30
CA ASN A 58 -3.80 -1.25 12.45
C ASN A 58 -2.35 -0.80 12.14
N GLY A 59 -2.07 -0.29 10.94
CA GLY A 59 -0.76 0.22 10.55
C GLY A 59 0.24 -0.86 10.12
N THR A 60 -0.21 -2.09 9.89
CA THR A 60 0.64 -3.17 9.36
C THR A 60 0.46 -3.35 7.86
N ILE A 61 1.50 -3.82 7.17
CA ILE A 61 1.41 -4.15 5.74
C ILE A 61 1.23 -5.65 5.51
N CYS A 62 0.64 -6.05 4.39
CA CYS A 62 0.59 -7.44 3.96
C CYS A 62 0.66 -7.61 2.44
N PHE A 63 1.10 -8.81 2.04
CA PHE A 63 0.98 -9.31 0.67
C PHE A 63 -0.45 -9.64 0.35
N LEU A 64 -0.78 -9.58 -0.94
CA LEU A 64 -2.09 -9.95 -1.41
C LEU A 64 -2.15 -11.41 -1.82
N GLY A 65 -1.08 -11.89 -2.47
CA GLY A 65 -1.14 -13.14 -3.22
C GLY A 65 -2.32 -13.16 -4.20
N TRP A 66 -2.64 -14.33 -4.74
CA TRP A 66 -3.66 -14.44 -5.78
C TRP A 66 -5.06 -13.95 -5.35
N ALA A 67 -5.53 -14.33 -4.16
CA ALA A 67 -6.85 -13.94 -3.67
C ALA A 67 -6.96 -12.43 -3.42
N GLY A 68 -5.90 -11.82 -2.88
CA GLY A 68 -5.88 -10.37 -2.65
C GLY A 68 -5.85 -9.58 -3.96
N HIS A 69 -5.15 -10.06 -4.99
CA HIS A 69 -5.19 -9.46 -6.33
C HIS A 69 -6.60 -9.52 -6.92
N MET A 70 -7.29 -10.65 -6.79
CA MET A 70 -8.69 -10.74 -7.20
C MET A 70 -9.54 -9.70 -6.47
N CYS A 71 -9.44 -9.60 -5.15
CA CYS A 71 -10.15 -8.59 -4.37
C CYS A 71 -9.79 -7.16 -4.81
N TYR A 72 -8.54 -6.85 -5.13
CA TYR A 72 -8.15 -5.54 -5.64
C TYR A 72 -8.95 -5.15 -6.90
N HIS A 73 -9.25 -6.10 -7.79
CA HIS A 73 -10.02 -5.81 -9.00
C HIS A 73 -11.54 -5.81 -8.77
N VAL A 74 -12.07 -6.73 -7.94
CA VAL A 74 -13.53 -6.89 -7.81
C VAL A 74 -14.17 -6.11 -6.65
N SER A 75 -13.41 -5.74 -5.63
CA SER A 75 -13.98 -5.18 -4.39
C SER A 75 -14.28 -3.69 -4.53
N LYS A 76 -15.55 -3.33 -4.67
CA LYS A 76 -16.01 -1.93 -4.77
C LYS A 76 -16.33 -1.36 -3.39
N ASN A 77 -15.94 -0.12 -3.11
CA ASN A 77 -16.24 0.65 -1.90
C ASN A 77 -15.70 0.09 -0.55
N THR A 78 -15.00 -1.04 -0.54
CA THR A 78 -14.50 -1.70 0.69
C THR A 78 -13.09 -1.27 1.09
N ALA A 79 -12.31 -0.69 0.17
CA ALA A 79 -10.94 -0.28 0.39
C ALA A 79 -10.61 0.97 -0.43
N PHE A 80 -9.67 1.79 0.07
CA PHE A 80 -9.05 2.83 -0.76
C PHE A 80 -7.98 2.21 -1.65
N ARG A 81 -7.78 2.78 -2.82
CA ARG A 81 -6.71 2.37 -3.74
C ARG A 81 -5.92 3.61 -4.12
N ILE A 82 -4.60 3.53 -4.04
CA ILE A 82 -3.72 4.65 -4.37
C ILE A 82 -2.59 4.22 -5.29
N ASP A 83 -2.13 5.17 -6.10
CA ASP A 83 -0.84 5.14 -6.76
C ASP A 83 0.20 5.76 -5.82
N TYR A 84 1.18 4.95 -5.39
CA TYR A 84 2.14 5.38 -4.38
C TYR A 84 3.09 6.48 -4.88
N ASP A 85 3.47 6.44 -6.15
CA ASP A 85 4.40 7.44 -6.69
C ASP A 85 3.71 8.82 -6.79
N LYS A 86 2.47 8.84 -7.29
CA LYS A 86 1.62 10.05 -7.27
C LYS A 86 1.38 10.56 -5.85
N TYR A 87 1.08 9.64 -4.93
CA TYR A 87 0.79 10.00 -3.54
C TYR A 87 1.98 10.73 -2.89
N THR A 88 3.18 10.15 -3.02
CA THR A 88 4.38 10.65 -2.35
C THR A 88 4.95 11.92 -2.99
N THR A 89 4.70 12.15 -4.29
CA THR A 89 5.01 13.41 -5.00
C THR A 89 4.02 14.53 -4.71
N GLY A 90 2.89 14.22 -4.06
CA GLY A 90 1.87 15.20 -3.69
C GLY A 90 0.86 15.51 -4.79
N ALA A 91 0.81 14.70 -5.86
CA ALA A 91 -0.23 14.81 -6.87
C ALA A 91 -1.62 14.57 -6.22
N GLU A 92 -2.65 15.30 -6.66
CA GLU A 92 -4.00 15.18 -6.07
C GLU A 92 -4.84 14.05 -6.69
N ASP A 93 -4.44 13.55 -7.87
CA ASP A 93 -5.08 12.45 -8.60
C ASP A 93 -4.45 11.08 -8.28
N TYR A 94 -3.98 10.91 -7.05
CA TYR A 94 -3.32 9.68 -6.58
C TYR A 94 -4.32 8.56 -6.27
N PHE A 95 -5.60 8.87 -6.09
CA PHE A 95 -6.64 7.86 -5.88
C PHE A 95 -6.93 7.10 -7.18
N ILE A 96 -7.01 5.78 -7.08
CA ILE A 96 -7.39 4.90 -8.18
C ILE A 96 -8.88 4.59 -8.04
N PRO A 97 -9.74 5.01 -8.98
CA PRO A 97 -11.16 4.74 -8.91
C PRO A 97 -11.46 3.24 -9.07
N ASP A 98 -12.60 2.80 -8.55
CA ASP A 98 -13.05 1.40 -8.58
C ASP A 98 -13.38 0.86 -10.01
N ASN A 99 -13.26 1.71 -11.04
CA ASN A 99 -13.66 1.40 -12.42
C ASN A 99 -12.47 1.52 -13.38
N LEU A 100 -11.89 0.39 -13.76
CA LEU A 100 -11.21 0.17 -15.05
C LEU A 100 -11.77 -1.11 -15.67
#